data_AF-B7Q4X5-F1
#
_entry.id   AF-B7Q4X5-F1
#
_cell.length_a   1.000
_cell.length_b   1.000
_cell.length_c   1.000
_cell.angle_alpha   90.00
_cell.angle_beta   90.00
_cell.angle_gamma   90.00
#
_symmetry.space_group_name_H-M   'P 1'
#
loop_
_entity.id
_entity.type
_entity.pdbx_description
1 polymer ?
#
loop_
_entity_poly.entity_id
_entity_poly.type
_entity_poly.pdbx_seq_one_letter_code
_entity_poly.pdbx_strand_id
1 'polypeptide(L)' 'MRAVTVFIVTLLILESFYFAMSEPPAGPAYQVKAKRPKCYSNACTKDAECIVGSCKRCNNGPWGDNTCR' A
#
# COMPACT_ATOMS: atom_id res chain seq x y z
N MET A 1 5.32 10.10 47.00
CA MET A 1 4.14 10.40 46.16
C MET A 1 4.50 10.91 44.75
N ARG A 2 5.44 11.87 44.58
CA ARG A 2 5.84 12.37 43.24
C ARG A 2 6.51 11.33 42.34
N ALA A 3 7.38 10.47 42.87
CA ALA A 3 8.04 9.44 42.07
C ALA A 3 7.05 8.42 41.46
N VAL A 4 6.02 8.04 42.24
CA VAL A 4 4.99 7.07 41.83
C VAL A 4 4.14 7.62 40.68
N THR A 5 3.78 8.90 40.75
CA THR A 5 2.99 9.56 39.68
C THR A 5 3.79 9.68 38.39
N VAL A 6 5.08 10.02 38.47
CA VAL A 6 5.96 10.03 37.28
C VAL A 6 6.05 8.64 36.65
N PHE A 7 6.22 7.59 37.47
CA PHE A 7 6.33 6.21 37.00
C PHE A 7 5.06 5.72 36.28
N ILE A 8 3.88 6.03 36.84
CA ILE A 8 2.59 5.69 36.23
C ILE A 8 2.40 6.41 34.89
N VAL A 9 2.73 7.70 34.83
CA VAL A 9 2.62 8.49 33.59
C VAL A 9 3.56 7.95 32.51
N THR A 10 4.78 7.56 32.86
CA THR A 10 5.71 6.97 31.89
C THR A 10 5.24 5.63 31.35
N LEU A 11 4.60 4.79 32.16
CA LEU A 11 4.05 3.51 31.71
C LEU A 11 2.85 3.69 30.77
N LEU A 12 1.94 4.63 31.07
CA LEU A 12 0.79 4.95 30.22
C LEU A 12 1.22 5.50 28.85
N ILE A 13 2.26 6.32 28.83
CA ILE A 13 2.84 6.84 27.59
C ILE A 13 3.48 5.69 26.78
N LEU A 14 4.17 4.77 27.44
CA LEU A 14 4.80 3.63 26.76
C LEU A 14 3.76 2.70 26.11
N GLU A 15 2.66 2.37 26.80
CA GLU A 15 1.59 1.53 26.24
C GLU A 15 0.87 2.18 25.06
N SER A 16 0.64 3.50 25.11
CA SER A 16 0.01 4.23 24.01
C SER A 16 0.87 4.27 22.75
N PHE A 17 2.20 4.36 22.88
CA PHE A 17 3.11 4.22 21.74
C PHE A 17 3.16 2.79 21.18
N TYR A 18 3.13 1.76 22.03
CA TYR A 18 3.07 0.36 21.57
C TYR A 18 1.79 0.05 20.78
N PHE A 19 0.65 0.64 21.17
CA PHE A 19 -0.60 0.46 20.45
C PHE A 19 -0.62 1.17 19.08
N ALA A 20 0.03 2.34 18.99
CA ALA A 20 0.12 3.10 17.74
C ALA A 20 1.16 2.56 16.75
N MET A 21 2.22 1.89 17.22
CA MET A 21 3.26 1.26 16.38
C MET A 21 2.97 -0.20 16.01
N SER A 22 1.82 -0.73 16.40
CA SER A 22 1.31 -2.00 15.87
C SER A 22 0.79 -1.79 14.45
N GLU A 23 1.66 -1.31 13.56
CA GLU A 23 1.42 -1.45 12.14
C GLU A 23 1.41 -2.95 11.87
N PRO A 24 0.27 -3.52 11.42
CA PRO A 24 0.20 -4.94 11.17
C PRO A 24 1.34 -5.29 10.21
N PRO A 25 2.11 -6.38 10.47
CA PRO A 25 3.16 -6.79 9.56
C PRO A 25 2.54 -6.85 8.17
N ALA A 26 3.16 -6.16 7.20
CA ALA A 26 2.65 -6.07 5.84
C ALA A 26 2.15 -7.45 5.44
N GLY A 27 0.82 -7.57 5.32
CA GLY A 27 0.17 -8.86 5.17
C GLY A 27 0.82 -9.61 4.01
N PRO A 28 0.92 -10.95 4.08
CA PRO A 28 1.62 -11.70 3.05
C PRO A 28 1.18 -11.26 1.65
N ALA A 29 2.12 -11.05 0.73
CA ALA A 29 1.85 -10.50 -0.60
C ALA A 29 0.80 -11.28 -1.42
N TYR A 30 0.43 -12.49 -1.01
CA TYR A 30 -0.65 -13.30 -1.60
C TYR A 30 -2.07 -12.90 -1.14
N GLN A 31 -2.23 -12.07 -0.10
CA GLN A 31 -3.53 -11.67 0.44
C GLN A 31 -4.21 -10.52 -0.30
N VAL A 32 -3.55 -9.91 -1.30
CA VAL A 32 -4.23 -9.02 -2.23
C VAL A 32 -5.14 -9.86 -3.15
N LYS A 33 -6.37 -10.11 -2.70
CA LYS A 33 -7.45 -10.70 -3.52
C LYS A 33 -7.82 -9.84 -4.74
N ALA A 34 -7.23 -8.66 -4.89
CA ALA A 34 -7.33 -7.82 -6.06
C ALA A 34 -6.57 -8.47 -7.24
N LYS A 35 -7.20 -9.45 -7.87
CA LYS A 35 -6.72 -10.03 -9.13
C LYS A 35 -6.67 -8.90 -10.16
N ARG A 36 -5.46 -8.50 -10.58
CA ARG A 36 -5.31 -7.47 -11.61
C ARG A 36 -5.94 -7.96 -12.93
N PRO A 37 -6.57 -7.06 -13.71
CA PRO A 37 -7.03 -7.39 -15.05
C PRO A 37 -5.88 -7.97 -15.88
N LYS A 38 -6.15 -8.95 -16.75
CA LYS A 38 -5.11 -9.58 -17.60
C LYS A 38 -4.36 -8.57 -18.47
N CYS A 39 -5.01 -7.47 -18.86
CA CYS A 39 -4.40 -6.43 -19.66
C CYS A 39 -3.28 -5.67 -18.92
N TYR A 40 -3.21 -5.71 -17.59
CA TYR A 40 -2.14 -5.03 -16.82
C TYR A 40 -0.77 -5.72 -16.98
N SER A 41 -0.74 -6.91 -17.57
CA SER A 41 0.50 -7.60 -17.93
C SER A 41 1.04 -7.19 -19.31
N ASN A 42 0.27 -6.43 -20.09
CA ASN A 42 0.69 -6.00 -21.42
C ASN A 42 1.55 -4.75 -21.31
N ALA A 43 2.77 -4.82 -21.85
CA ALA A 43 3.60 -3.65 -22.02
C ALA A 43 3.02 -2.73 -23.12
N CYS A 44 3.17 -1.43 -22.95
CA CYS A 44 2.66 -0.43 -23.88
C CYS A 44 3.56 0.81 -23.94
N THR A 45 3.46 1.53 -25.06
CA THR A 45 4.04 2.87 -25.22
C THR A 45 2.99 3.94 -25.53
N LYS A 46 1.87 3.52 -26.14
CA LYS A 46 0.77 4.40 -26.55
C LYS A 46 -0.57 3.82 -26.09
N ASP A 47 -1.53 4.69 -25.82
CA ASP A 47 -2.88 4.30 -25.39
C ASP A 47 -3.59 3.36 -26.39
N ALA A 48 -3.30 3.51 -27.68
CA ALA A 48 -3.88 2.69 -28.74
C ALA A 48 -3.55 1.19 -28.63
N GLU A 49 -2.42 0.83 -28.00
CA GLU A 49 -1.98 -0.56 -27.78
C GLU A 49 -2.78 -1.24 -26.66
N CYS A 50 -3.47 -0.44 -25.84
CA CYS A 50 -4.14 -0.91 -24.64
C CYS A 50 -5.65 -1.08 -24.81
N ILE A 51 -6.20 -0.89 -26.01
CA ILE A 51 -7.64 -1.01 -26.32
C ILE A 51 -8.07 -2.48 -26.30
N VAL A 52 -8.01 -3.11 -25.13
CA VAL A 52 -8.32 -4.52 -24.90
C VAL A 52 -9.25 -4.63 -23.69
N GLY A 53 -10.54 -4.80 -23.95
CA GLY A 53 -11.57 -4.96 -22.93
C GLY A 53 -11.72 -3.71 -22.06
N SER A 54 -11.43 -3.83 -20.76
CA SER A 54 -11.52 -2.73 -19.80
C SER A 54 -10.31 -1.79 -19.81
N CYS A 55 -9.16 -2.26 -20.32
CA CYS A 55 -8.00 -1.40 -20.48
C CYS A 55 -8.18 -0.52 -21.70
N LYS A 56 -7.77 0.75 -21.59
CA LYS A 56 -7.84 1.73 -22.67
C LYS A 56 -6.66 2.69 -22.71
N ARG A 57 -5.83 2.68 -21.67
CA ARG A 57 -4.74 3.64 -21.52
C ARG A 57 -3.44 2.94 -21.21
N CYS A 58 -2.35 3.56 -21.62
CA CYS A 58 -1.01 3.15 -21.29
C CYS A 58 -0.50 3.97 -20.10
N ASN A 59 0.05 3.32 -19.09
CA ASN A 59 0.69 4.02 -17.98
C ASN A 59 2.13 4.40 -18.33
N ASN A 60 2.31 5.33 -19.26
CA ASN A 60 3.60 5.78 -19.79
C ASN A 60 4.08 7.15 -19.24
N GLY A 61 3.49 7.60 -18.12
CA GLY A 61 3.91 8.83 -17.45
C GLY A 61 5.31 8.74 -16.83
N PRO A 62 5.84 9.86 -16.30
CA PRO A 62 7.17 9.90 -15.65
C PRO A 62 7.29 8.98 -14.41
N TRP A 63 6.16 8.56 -13.84
CA TRP A 63 6.07 7.57 -12.77
C TRP A 63 5.26 6.32 -13.18
N GLY A 64 5.09 6.11 -14.49
CA GLY A 64 4.33 5.00 -15.06
C GLY A 64 5.14 3.71 -15.16
N ASP A 65 4.46 2.57 -15.17
CA ASP A 65 5.06 1.23 -15.29
C ASP A 65 5.08 0.69 -16.73
N ASN A 66 4.74 1.52 -17.72
CA ASN A 66 4.61 1.15 -19.14
C ASN A 66 3.72 -0.08 -19.36
N THR A 67 2.67 -0.23 -18.54
CA THR A 67 1.66 -1.28 -18.67
C THR A 67 0.28 -0.71 -18.97
N CYS A 68 -0.57 -1.52 -19.59
CA CYS A 68 -1.93 -1.11 -19.89
C CYS A 68 -2.81 -1.02 -18.63
N ARG A 69 -3.70 -0.02 -18.61
CA ARG A 69 -4.64 0.28 -17.53
C ARG A 69 -6.07 0.44 -18.03
#